data_AF-A0A7J9J9F6-F1
#
_entry.id   AF-A0A7J9J9F6-F1
#
_cell.length_a   1.000
_cell.length_b   1.000
_cell.length_c   1.000
_cell.angle_alpha   90.00
_cell.angle_beta   90.00
_cell.angle_gamma   90.00
#
_symmetry.space_group_name_H-M   'P 1'
#
loop_
_entity.id
_entity.type
_entity.pdbx_description
1 polymer ?
#
loop_
_entity_poly.entity_id
_entity_poly.type
_entity_poly.pdbx_seq_one_letter_code
_entity_poly.pdbx_strand_id
1 'polypeptide(L)' 'MLPESVAIVMAPRDASRKHGIFRLTTPGGMSVIRQCQKRGFHPHIQPPDGGPLYSTCTDVYMNPNLNFDVIDLR' A
#
# COMPACT_ATOMS: atom_id res chain seq x y z
N MET A 1 -0.17 8.15 -10.98
CA MET A 1 -0.69 7.47 -9.78
C MET A 1 -1.65 8.42 -9.10
N LEU A 2 -2.86 7.96 -8.79
CA LEU A 2 -3.85 8.75 -8.06
C LEU A 2 -3.36 8.93 -6.61
N PRO A 3 -3.28 10.16 -6.07
CA PRO A 3 -2.86 10.41 -4.69
C PRO A 3 -3.65 9.61 -3.65
N GLU A 4 -4.92 9.33 -3.94
CA GLU A 4 -5.87 8.65 -3.06
C GLU A 4 -5.78 7.12 -3.15
N SER A 5 -5.03 6.58 -4.11
CA SER A 5 -4.91 5.13 -4.30
C SER A 5 -4.44 4.43 -3.01
N VAL A 6 -5.03 3.25 -2.75
CA VAL A 6 -4.71 2.41 -1.60
C VAL A 6 -4.34 1.01 -2.03
N ALA A 7 -3.46 0.37 -1.26
CA ALA A 7 -3.15 -1.03 -1.35
C ALA A 7 -3.77 -1.76 -0.15
N ILE A 8 -4.73 -2.64 -0.40
CA ILE A 8 -5.34 -3.49 0.63
C ILE A 8 -4.56 -4.81 0.68
N VAL A 9 -4.05 -5.15 1.86
CA VAL A 9 -3.32 -6.40 2.11
C VAL A 9 -4.09 -7.24 3.09
N MET A 10 -4.37 -8.49 2.73
CA MET A 10 -5.03 -9.46 3.59
C MET A 10 -4.01 -10.40 4.21
N ALA A 11 -4.04 -10.54 5.54
CA ALA A 11 -3.16 -11.41 6.32
C ALA A 11 -4.00 -12.36 7.20
N PRO A 12 -4.74 -13.32 6.62
CA PRO A 12 -5.71 -14.13 7.36
C PRO A 12 -5.09 -14.97 8.50
N ARG A 13 -3.79 -15.29 8.41
CA ARG A 13 -3.05 -16.04 9.44
C ARG A 13 -2.50 -15.19 10.57
N ASP A 14 -2.41 -13.86 10.41
CA ASP A 14 -1.94 -12.98 11.48
C ASP A 14 -3.01 -12.89 12.57
N ALA A 15 -2.71 -13.30 13.79
CA ALA A 15 -3.68 -13.30 14.89
C ALA A 15 -4.07 -11.88 15.35
N SER A 16 -3.19 -10.90 15.13
CA SER A 16 -3.33 -9.54 15.64
C SER A 16 -3.87 -8.55 14.61
N ARG A 17 -3.48 -8.71 13.34
CA ARG A 17 -3.82 -7.77 12.26
C ARG A 17 -4.17 -8.51 10.98
N LYS A 18 -5.46 -8.84 10.83
CA LYS A 18 -5.99 -9.61 9.69
C LYS A 18 -5.91 -8.90 8.35
N HIS A 19 -5.82 -7.57 8.35
CA HIS A 19 -5.68 -6.77 7.14
C HIS A 19 -4.95 -5.45 7.41
N GLY A 20 -4.45 -4.84 6.35
CA GLY A 20 -3.88 -3.50 6.38
C GLY A 20 -4.20 -2.74 5.09
N ILE A 21 -4.26 -1.42 5.20
CA ILE A 21 -4.52 -0.50 4.10
C ILE A 21 -3.36 0.48 4.06
N PHE A 22 -2.66 0.51 2.94
CA PHE A 22 -1.38 1.21 2.84
C PHE A 22 -1.31 2.09 1.61
N ARG A 23 -0.41 3.07 1.67
CA ARG A 23 -0.04 3.92 0.54
C ARG A 23 1.45 4.22 0.61
N LEU A 24 2.07 4.50 -0.52
CA LEU A 24 3.45 5.01 -0.55
C LEU A 24 3.51 6.38 0.12
N THR A 25 4.57 6.61 0.91
CA THR A 25 4.82 7.93 1.48
C THR A 25 5.18 8.92 0.36
N THR A 26 4.73 10.16 0.52
CA THR A 26 4.97 11.24 -0.45
C THR A 26 5.69 12.39 0.27
N PRO A 27 6.85 12.86 -0.21
CA PRO A 27 7.53 12.44 -1.44
C PRO A 27 8.38 11.17 -1.32
N GLY A 28 8.74 10.72 -0.11
CA GLY A 28 9.77 9.71 0.16
C GLY A 28 9.65 8.40 -0.65
N GLY A 29 8.72 7.53 -0.28
CA GLY A 29 8.52 6.23 -0.93
C GLY A 29 8.17 6.35 -2.41
N MET A 30 7.35 7.34 -2.77
CA MET A 30 7.01 7.63 -4.16
C MET A 30 8.24 7.95 -5.01
N SER A 31 9.21 8.70 -4.47
CA SER A 31 10.44 9.05 -5.18
C SER A 31 11.34 7.83 -5.37
N VAL A 32 11.53 7.03 -4.32
CA VAL A 32 12.35 5.80 -4.37
C VAL A 32 11.81 4.81 -5.40
N ILE A 33 10.50 4.53 -5.35
CA ILE A 33 9.91 3.52 -6.23
C ILE A 33 9.84 4.01 -7.68
N ARG A 34 9.51 5.28 -7.93
CA ARG A 34 9.46 5.83 -9.30
C ARG A 34 10.82 5.84 -10.02
N GLN A 35 11.91 6.02 -9.29
CA GLN A 35 13.25 6.09 -9.85
C GLN A 35 13.92 4.71 -10.01
N CYS A 36 13.34 3.66 -9.41
CA CYS A 36 13.91 2.32 -9.50
C CYS A 36 13.67 1.69 -10.88
N GLN A 37 14.77 1.23 -11.51
CA GLN A 37 14.75 0.54 -12.81
C GLN A 37 15.06 -0.97 -12.69
N LYS A 38 15.31 -1.47 -11.47
CA LYS A 38 15.64 -2.88 -11.26
C LYS A 38 14.42 -3.76 -11.50
N ARG A 39 14.65 -4.95 -12.05
CA ARG A 39 13.62 -5.96 -12.32
C ARG A 39 13.76 -7.16 -11.38
N GLY A 40 12.69 -7.92 -11.22
CA GLY A 40 12.65 -9.06 -10.31
C GLY A 40 12.68 -8.64 -8.84
N PHE A 41 12.81 -9.61 -7.94
CA PHE A 41 12.87 -9.35 -6.51
C PHE A 41 14.20 -8.70 -6.11
N HIS A 42 14.11 -7.55 -5.46
CA HIS A 42 15.26 -6.84 -4.91
C HIS A 42 14.83 -5.97 -3.73
N PRO A 43 15.74 -5.68 -2.78
CA PRO A 43 15.44 -4.82 -1.65
C PRO A 43 15.41 -3.34 -2.05
N HIS A 44 14.68 -2.54 -1.28
CA HIS A 44 14.70 -1.07 -1.34
C HIS A 44 15.19 -0.49 -0.02
N ILE A 45 16.04 0.53 -0.10
CA ILE A 45 16.44 1.33 1.05
C ILE A 45 15.35 2.35 1.41
N GLN A 46 15.38 2.85 2.64
CA GLN A 46 14.56 3.98 3.05
C GLN A 46 14.86 5.20 2.18
N PRO A 47 13.89 6.13 2.00
CA PRO A 47 14.15 7.37 1.28
C PRO A 47 15.21 8.22 2.01
N PRO A 48 15.80 9.23 1.33
CA PRO A 48 16.88 10.05 1.90
C PRO A 48 16.51 10.79 3.20
N ASP A 49 15.22 10.97 3.46
CA ASP A 49 14.66 11.56 4.68
C ASP A 49 14.59 10.58 5.87
N GLY A 50 14.95 9.31 5.68
CA GLY A 50 14.88 8.27 6.71
C GLY A 50 13.46 7.79 7.03
N GLY A 51 12.46 8.18 6.22
CA GLY A 51 11.08 7.75 6.40
C GLY A 51 10.82 6.31 5.97
N PRO A 52 9.63 5.75 6.27
CA PRO A 52 9.23 4.49 5.68
C PRO A 52 8.83 4.68 4.20
N LEU A 53 8.92 3.62 3.39
CA LEU A 53 8.46 3.65 1.99
C LEU A 53 6.94 3.73 1.87
N TYR A 54 6.23 3.19 2.87
CA TYR A 54 4.78 3.17 2.92
C TYR A 54 4.28 3.48 4.34
N SER A 55 3.05 3.95 4.44
CA SER A 55 2.36 4.19 5.70
C SER A 55 0.96 3.61 5.67
N THR A 56 0.34 3.45 6.84
CA THR A 56 -1.09 3.11 6.93
C THR A 56 -1.90 4.32 6.46
N CYS A 57 -2.93 4.10 5.64
CA CYS A 57 -3.87 5.16 5.25
C CYS A 57 -4.76 5.53 6.44
N THR A 58 -4.86 6.83 6.75
CA THR A 58 -5.70 7.36 7.83
C THR A 58 -7.00 7.99 7.31
N ASP A 59 -7.05 8.24 6.00
CA ASP A 59 -8.10 8.88 5.22
C ASP A 59 -9.04 7.86 4.55
N VAL A 60 -9.32 6.75 5.23
CA VAL A 60 -10.16 5.66 4.72
C VAL A 60 -11.31 5.40 5.68
N TYR A 61 -12.52 5.33 5.12
CA TYR A 61 -13.73 4.97 5.86
C TYR A 61 -14.17 3.55 5.50
N MET A 62 -14.35 2.71 6.52
CA MET A 62 -14.83 1.33 6.36
C MET A 62 -16.32 1.25 6.67
N ASN A 63 -17.10 0.86 5.67
CA ASN A 63 -18.54 0.64 5.80
C ASN A 63 -18.88 -0.82 5.50
N PRO A 64 -19.25 -1.64 6.51
CA PRO A 64 -19.61 -3.04 6.29
C PRO A 64 -20.95 -3.22 5.55
N ASN A 65 -21.78 -2.17 5.46
CA ASN A 65 -23.07 -2.20 4.79
C ASN A 65 -23.00 -1.68 3.35
N LEU A 66 -21.80 -1.37 2.85
CA LEU A 66 -21.63 -0.94 1.47
C LEU A 66 -21.80 -2.14 0.55
N ASN A 67 -22.71 -2.04 -0.41
CA ASN A 67 -22.80 -3.03 -1.48
C ASN A 67 -21.60 -2.89 -2.41
N PHE A 68 -20.99 -4.02 -2.78
CA PHE A 68 -19.90 -4.08 -3.74
C PHE A 68 -20.05 -5.30 -4.64
N ASP A 69 -19.60 -5.17 -5.87
CA ASP A 69 -19.60 -6.26 -6.85
C ASP A 69 -18.19 -6.83 -7.00
N VAL A 70 -18.10 -8.15 -7.11
CA VAL A 70 -16.87 -8.85 -7.46
C VAL A 70 -17.06 -9.45 -8.85
N ILE A 71 -16.33 -8.93 -9.82
CA ILE A 71 -16.30 -9.45 -11.19
C ILE A 71 -15.03 -10.28 -11.34
N ASP A 72 -15.18 -11.58 -11.51
CA ASP A 72 -14.07 -12.50 -11.72
C ASP A 72 -13.82 -12.67 -13.23
N LEU A 73 -12.58 -12.40 -13.69
CA LEU A 73 -12.16 -12.46 -15.09
C LEU A 73 -11.11 -13.56 -15.37
N ARG A 74 -10.87 -14.45 -14.40
CA ARG A 74 -9.85 -15.51 -14.48
C ARG A 74 -10.22 -16.65 -15.41
#